data_AF-A0A4Z0N1G2-F1
#
_entry.id   AF-A0A4Z0N1G2-F1
#
_cell.length_a   1.000
_cell.length_b   1.000
_cell.length_c   1.000
_cell.angle_alpha   90.00
_cell.angle_beta   90.00
_cell.angle_gamma   90.00
#
_symmetry.space_group_name_H-M   'P 1'
#
loop_
_entity.id
_entity.type
_entity.pdbx_description
1 polymer ?
#
loop_
_entity_poly.entity_id
_entity_poly.type
_entity_poly.pdbx_seq_one_letter_code
_entity_poly.pdbx_strand_id
1 'polypeptide(L)'
;ARGRGGFVRTACQAVPELIAASNVYTVKTYGPDRVAGFSPIPAMSMVSYASGARYLSLIGGTCLSFYDSYCALPPASPQSWAAPPAVALIARCR
;
A
#
# COMPACT_ATOMS: atom_id res chain seq x y z
N ALA A 1 -8.86 -22.14 -9.13
CA ALA A 1 -9.33 -21.40 -7.94
C ALA A 1 -8.18 -21.24 -6.95
N ARG A 2 -7.94 -20.04 -6.40
CA ARG A 2 -6.93 -19.81 -5.33
C ARG A 2 -7.52 -20.21 -3.97
N GLY A 3 -6.67 -20.50 -2.98
CA GLY A 3 -7.10 -20.85 -1.61
C GLY A 3 -7.33 -22.35 -1.33
N ARG A 4 -6.72 -23.25 -2.12
CA ARG A 4 -6.84 -24.72 -1.96
C ARG A 4 -5.56 -25.40 -1.44
N GLY A 5 -4.63 -24.64 -0.84
CA GLY A 5 -3.32 -25.14 -0.42
C GLY A 5 -2.36 -25.44 -1.58
N GLY A 6 -1.34 -26.26 -1.34
CA GLY A 6 -0.35 -26.70 -2.35
C GLY A 6 0.91 -25.85 -2.46
N PHE A 7 1.30 -25.13 -1.39
CA PHE A 7 2.53 -24.35 -1.41
C PHE A 7 3.78 -25.25 -1.44
N VAL A 8 4.70 -24.93 -2.35
CA VAL A 8 6.00 -25.58 -2.47
C VAL A 8 7.07 -24.55 -2.13
N ARG A 9 8.11 -24.97 -1.41
CA ARG A 9 9.25 -24.11 -1.10
C ARG A 9 9.99 -23.75 -2.38
N THR A 10 10.33 -22.47 -2.54
CA THR A 10 11.09 -21.95 -3.68
C THR A 10 12.40 -21.33 -3.22
N ALA A 11 13.35 -21.15 -4.14
CA ALA A 11 14.59 -20.43 -3.86
C ALA A 11 14.30 -18.94 -3.64
N CYS A 12 15.09 -18.29 -2.76
CA CYS A 12 14.92 -16.86 -2.45
C CYS A 12 15.07 -15.95 -3.67
N GLN A 13 15.82 -16.38 -4.69
CA GLN A 13 16.05 -15.58 -5.91
C GLN A 13 14.96 -15.77 -6.97
N ALA A 14 14.25 -16.90 -6.98
CA ALA A 14 13.25 -17.19 -8.00
C ALA A 14 12.00 -16.30 -7.88
N VAL A 15 11.61 -15.93 -6.65
CA VAL A 15 10.39 -15.15 -6.40
C VAL A 15 10.53 -13.68 -6.80
N PRO A 16 11.62 -12.96 -6.43
CA PRO A 16 11.83 -11.58 -6.89
C PRO A 16 11.89 -11.45 -8.41
N GLU A 17 12.50 -12.41 -9.11
CA GLU A 17 12.58 -12.41 -10.57
C GLU A 17 11.19 -12.54 -11.22
N LEU A 18 10.35 -13.45 -10.71
CA LEU A 18 8.97 -13.59 -11.16
C LEU A 18 8.13 -12.33 -10.90
N ILE A 19 8.27 -11.72 -9.71
CA ILE A 19 7.56 -10.48 -9.37
C ILE A 19 7.99 -9.34 -10.30
N ALA A 20 9.31 -9.19 -10.52
CA ALA A 20 9.85 -8.16 -11.40
C ALA A 20 9.38 -8.36 -12.85
N ALA A 21 9.42 -9.59 -13.38
CA ALA A 21 8.94 -9.90 -14.73
C ALA A 21 7.45 -9.57 -14.90
N SER A 22 6.62 -9.91 -13.91
CA SER A 22 5.19 -9.57 -13.91
C SER A 22 4.95 -8.06 -13.90
N ASN A 23 5.70 -7.32 -13.08
CA ASN A 23 5.56 -5.87 -12.98
C ASN A 23 6.00 -5.19 -14.28
N VAL A 24 7.15 -5.60 -14.85
CA VAL A 24 7.64 -5.07 -16.14
C VAL A 24 6.66 -5.35 -17.27
N TYR A 25 6.13 -6.57 -17.37
CA TYR A 25 5.13 -6.92 -18.37
C TYR A 25 3.87 -6.05 -18.25
N THR A 26 3.37 -5.89 -17.03
CA THR A 26 2.15 -5.12 -16.76
C THR A 26 2.33 -3.64 -17.07
N VAL A 27 3.43 -3.05 -16.59
CA VAL A 27 3.78 -1.65 -16.84
C VAL A 27 3.93 -1.39 -18.35
N LYS A 28 4.62 -2.28 -19.06
CA LYS A 28 4.87 -2.13 -20.51
C LYS A 28 3.59 -2.29 -21.35
N THR A 29 2.69 -3.18 -20.96
CA THR A 29 1.52 -3.56 -21.78
C THR A 29 0.28 -2.73 -21.44
N TYR A 30 0.07 -2.38 -20.17
CA TYR A 30 -1.17 -1.78 -19.68
C TYR A 30 -0.98 -0.46 -18.95
N GLY A 31 0.26 -0.07 -18.63
CA GLY A 31 0.57 1.12 -17.86
C GLY A 31 0.92 0.81 -16.39
N PRO A 32 1.64 1.73 -15.74
CA PRO A 32 2.16 1.53 -14.39
C PRO A 32 1.09 1.58 -13.30
N ASP A 33 -0.02 2.27 -13.55
CA ASP A 33 -1.16 2.40 -12.65
C ASP A 33 -1.90 1.07 -12.40
N ARG A 34 -1.60 0.03 -13.19
CA ARG A 34 -2.13 -1.34 -13.03
C ARG A 34 -1.34 -2.19 -12.05
N VAL A 35 -0.24 -1.65 -11.51
CA VAL A 35 0.45 -2.22 -10.36
C VAL A 35 0.04 -1.43 -9.12
N ALA A 36 -0.62 -2.09 -8.17
CA ALA A 36 -1.14 -1.48 -6.97
C ALA A 36 -0.57 -2.13 -5.71
N GLY A 37 -0.45 -1.35 -4.63
CA GLY A 37 -0.11 -1.86 -3.31
C GLY A 37 -1.01 -1.30 -2.22
N PHE A 38 -1.30 -2.16 -1.25
CA PHE A 38 -2.06 -1.84 -0.06
C PHE A 38 -1.21 -2.12 1.18
N SER A 39 -0.91 -1.09 1.95
CA SER A 39 -0.26 -1.18 3.25
C SER A 39 -0.93 -0.17 4.18
N PRO A 40 -1.56 -0.59 5.28
CA PRO A 40 -2.28 0.33 6.16
C PRO A 40 -1.35 0.90 7.26
N ILE A 41 -1.76 2.01 7.87
CA ILE A 41 -1.23 2.56 9.13
C ILE A 41 0.32 2.70 9.14
N PRO A 42 0.88 3.72 8.45
CA PRO A 42 2.32 3.97 8.46
C PRO A 42 2.87 4.28 9.87
N ALA A 43 2.04 4.79 10.79
CA ALA A 43 2.45 5.19 12.13
C ALA A 43 2.95 4.03 13.01
N MET A 44 2.53 2.78 12.75
CA MET A 44 2.96 1.61 13.52
C MET A 44 4.35 1.10 13.10
N SER A 45 4.72 1.27 11.82
CA SER A 45 6.03 0.86 11.31
C SER A 45 6.38 1.64 10.05
N MET A 46 6.95 2.83 10.24
CA MET A 46 7.16 3.81 9.16
C MET A 46 8.04 3.26 8.04
N VAL A 47 9.14 2.59 8.36
CA VAL A 47 10.10 2.06 7.36
C VAL A 47 9.49 0.89 6.58
N SER A 48 8.74 0.02 7.27
CA SER A 48 8.09 -1.12 6.62
C SER A 48 7.05 -0.63 5.60
N TYR A 49 6.24 0.37 5.97
CA TYR A 49 5.31 1.01 5.04
C TYR A 49 6.04 1.70 3.88
N ALA A 50 7.06 2.50 4.19
CA ALA A 50 7.80 3.28 3.21
C ALA A 50 8.53 2.41 2.18
N SER A 51 8.97 1.21 2.56
CA SER A 51 9.68 0.31 1.64
C SER A 51 8.82 -0.07 0.42
N GLY A 52 7.57 -0.47 0.64
CA GLY A 52 6.63 -0.80 -0.44
C GLY A 52 6.09 0.44 -1.16
N ALA A 53 5.73 1.49 -0.41
CA ALA A 53 5.21 2.72 -0.99
C ALA A 53 6.24 3.39 -1.92
N ARG A 54 7.50 3.46 -1.51
CA ARG A 54 8.58 4.03 -2.34
C ARG A 54 8.81 3.20 -3.60
N TYR A 55 8.82 1.87 -3.50
CA TYR A 55 8.97 1.00 -4.68
C TYR A 55 7.87 1.27 -5.72
N LEU A 56 6.61 1.31 -5.28
CA LEU A 56 5.46 1.57 -6.15
C LEU A 56 5.49 2.98 -6.74
N SER A 57 5.75 4.00 -5.93
CA SER A 57 5.82 5.38 -6.43
C SER A 57 6.94 5.58 -7.45
N LEU A 58 8.08 4.88 -7.32
CA LEU A 58 9.17 4.96 -8.30
C LEU A 58 8.82 4.31 -9.65
N ILE A 59 8.05 3.23 -9.65
CA ILE A 59 7.60 2.57 -10.89
C ILE A 59 6.30 3.20 -11.45
N GLY A 60 5.72 4.17 -10.76
CA GLY A 60 4.43 4.80 -11.13
C GLY A 60 3.19 4.01 -10.72
N GLY A 61 3.33 3.04 -9.83
CA GLY A 61 2.23 2.24 -9.28
C GLY A 61 1.36 3.00 -8.29
N THR A 62 0.17 2.46 -8.02
CA THR A 62 -0.84 3.09 -7.15
C THR A 62 -0.70 2.66 -5.70
N CYS A 63 -0.62 3.63 -4.79
CA CYS A 63 -0.67 3.42 -3.35
C CYS A 63 -2.12 3.64 -2.87
N LEU A 64 -2.76 2.58 -2.37
CA LEU A 64 -4.15 2.62 -1.94
C LEU A 64 -4.30 3.28 -0.56
N SER A 65 -5.33 4.12 -0.39
CA SER A 65 -5.67 4.74 0.89
C SER A 65 -6.21 3.71 1.88
N PHE A 66 -6.05 3.96 3.19
CA PHE A 66 -6.56 3.08 4.24
C PHE A 66 -7.58 3.74 5.18
N TYR A 67 -7.43 5.03 5.50
CA TYR A 67 -8.30 5.71 6.47
C TYR A 67 -9.77 5.72 6.05
N ASP A 68 -10.03 5.96 4.76
CA ASP A 68 -11.37 5.89 4.17
C ASP A 68 -11.85 4.44 4.04
N SER A 69 -11.00 3.55 3.51
CA SER A 69 -11.33 2.13 3.34
C SER A 69 -11.62 1.39 4.65
N TYR A 70 -11.07 1.85 5.78
CA TYR A 70 -11.33 1.32 7.11
C TYR A 70 -12.46 2.05 7.84
N CYS A 71 -13.12 3.03 7.21
CA CYS A 71 -14.11 3.89 7.86
C CYS A 71 -13.56 4.62 9.10
N ALA A 72 -12.24 4.79 9.18
CA ALA A 72 -11.55 5.45 10.29
C ALA A 72 -11.45 6.97 10.07
N LEU A 73 -11.79 7.45 8.86
CA LEU A 73 -11.89 8.85 8.52
C LEU A 73 -13.33 9.37 8.81
N PRO A 74 -13.62 10.06 9.93
CA PRO A 74 -14.90 10.73 10.09
C PRO A 74 -15.07 11.84 9.03
N PRO A 75 -16.06 11.73 8.11
CA PRO A 75 -16.26 12.69 7.01
C PRO A 75 -16.58 14.10 7.51
N ALA A 76 -17.11 14.22 8.73
CA ALA A 76 -17.38 15.50 9.38
C ALA A 76 -16.12 16.34 9.63
N SER A 77 -14.95 15.71 9.80
CA SER A 77 -13.72 16.48 10.10
C SER A 77 -13.25 17.32 8.91
N PRO A 78 -13.12 16.76 7.69
CA PRO A 78 -12.88 17.56 6.49
C PRO A 78 -13.99 18.57 6.18
N GLN A 79 -15.26 18.24 6.42
CA GLN A 79 -16.40 19.13 6.11
C GLN A 79 -16.42 20.40 6.99
N SER A 80 -16.11 20.26 8.29
CA SER A 80 -16.19 21.37 9.24
C SER A 80 -14.88 22.15 9.37
N TRP A 81 -13.73 21.48 9.24
CA TRP A 81 -12.42 22.08 9.53
C TRP A 81 -11.42 21.98 8.39
N ALA A 82 -11.81 21.45 7.22
CA ALA A 82 -10.91 21.21 6.08
C ALA A 82 -9.64 20.41 6.46
N ALA A 83 -9.71 19.60 7.52
CA ALA A 83 -8.57 18.89 8.09
C ALA A 83 -8.87 17.40 8.28
N PRO A 84 -7.86 16.52 8.07
CA PRO A 84 -8.01 15.11 8.41
C PRO A 84 -8.13 14.93 9.94
N PRO A 85 -9.02 14.05 10.38
CA PRO A 85 -9.15 13.68 11.79
C PRO A 85 -7.90 12.91 12.21
N ALA A 86 -7.25 13.37 13.29
CA ALA A 86 -6.11 12.74 13.96
C ALA A 86 -4.67 13.00 13.45
N VAL A 87 -4.35 14.22 13.01
CA VAL A 87 -3.06 14.84 13.42
C VAL A 87 -3.19 15.57 14.77
N ALA A 88 -4.41 15.94 15.18
CA ALA A 88 -4.66 16.67 16.42
C ALA A 88 -4.80 15.79 17.68
N LEU A 89 -4.99 14.47 17.57
CA LEU A 89 -5.28 13.60 18.73
C LEU A 89 -4.07 12.77 19.21
N ILE A 90 -3.11 12.43 18.35
CA ILE A 90 -1.89 11.71 18.77
C ILE A 90 -0.87 12.65 19.47
N ALA A 91 -0.98 13.97 19.27
CA ALA A 91 -0.15 14.96 19.95
C ALA A 91 -0.71 15.40 21.34
N ARG A 92 -1.87 14.90 21.77
CA ARG A 92 -2.49 15.22 23.08
C ARG A 92 -2.35 14.14 24.15
N CYS A 93 -1.55 13.09 23.89
CA CYS A 93 -1.20 12.06 24.88
C CYS A 93 0.26 12.16 25.34
N ARG A 94 0.81 13.38 25.42
CA ARG A 94 1.98 13.69 26.25
C ARG A 94 1.63 14.77 27.25
#